data_AF-A0A7S1SF73-F1
#
_entry.id   AF-A0A7S1SF73-F1
#
_cell.length_a   1.000
_cell.length_b   1.000
_cell.length_c   1.000
_cell.angle_alpha   90.00
_cell.angle_beta   90.00
_cell.angle_gamma   90.00
#
_symmetry.space_group_name_H-M   'P 1'
#
loop_
_entity.id
_entity.type
_entity.pdbx_description
1 polymer ?
#
loop_
_entity_poly.entity_id
_entity_poly.type
_entity_poly.pdbx_seq_one_letter_code
_entity_poly.pdbx_strand_id
1 'polypeptide(L)'
;MNSLGARLLQSPAANAGTPPRGGSMAQRAAGWHGPDPSLALMLVLAFAGCASLMRQAKGRPSAPSVATDLAAMGGGDLGLETDTSPGQPGPVLVAVVATALCAIVCQYVSEKLAVNLVAQAFQGMKELGLSLERRSARAWICPGRLSLRNCTVRNPDGYRGDCLLLARGVVADVGVWRLLRSLGNDVHVKRLCIEDVDVALEETGIPAGGRCNLEVLLDALSNQQKSESRTKRRFHVGEVVIKNVGVQAGGCRTRLADLRFDDFTAATGADSGSGAAGALVAAVARAALESRAQAASASEGRAAAT
;
A
#
# COMPACT_ATOMS: atom_id res chain seq x y z
N MET A 1 -29.88 5.63 -49.75
CA MET A 1 -28.79 6.63 -49.73
C MET A 1 -28.51 7.00 -48.28
N ASN A 2 -28.33 6.02 -47.41
CA ASN A 2 -27.11 5.25 -47.08
C ASN A 2 -26.46 5.81 -45.81
N SER A 3 -27.26 5.75 -44.74
CA SER A 3 -26.83 5.71 -43.35
C SER A 3 -26.19 4.35 -43.09
N LEU A 4 -24.86 4.31 -43.02
CA LEU A 4 -24.09 3.13 -42.64
C LEU A 4 -22.96 3.57 -41.71
N GLY A 5 -22.92 3.00 -40.51
CA GLY A 5 -21.64 2.84 -39.80
C GLY A 5 -21.44 3.48 -38.43
N ALA A 6 -22.47 3.77 -37.64
CA ALA A 6 -22.31 4.09 -36.20
C ALA A 6 -22.71 2.89 -35.32
N ARG A 7 -21.98 1.77 -35.45
CA ARG A 7 -22.06 0.60 -34.58
C ARG A 7 -20.66 0.05 -34.39
N LEU A 8 -19.97 0.53 -33.34
CA LEU A 8 -18.85 -0.12 -32.66
C LEU A 8 -18.35 0.89 -31.62
N LEU A 9 -19.02 0.91 -30.47
CA LEU A 9 -18.54 1.37 -29.15
C LEU A 9 -19.72 1.35 -28.15
N GLN A 10 -20.57 0.32 -28.23
CA GLN A 10 -21.29 -0.13 -27.04
C GLN A 10 -20.32 -1.00 -26.26
N SER A 11 -19.50 -0.34 -25.43
CA SER A 11 -18.99 -0.99 -24.22
C SER A 11 -20.19 -1.60 -23.50
N PRO A 12 -20.12 -2.83 -22.98
CA PRO A 12 -21.17 -3.32 -22.12
C PRO A 12 -21.23 -2.38 -20.92
N ALA A 13 -22.21 -1.47 -20.95
CA ALA A 13 -22.67 -0.75 -19.79
C ALA A 13 -23.04 -1.85 -18.80
N ALA A 14 -22.11 -2.11 -17.88
CA ALA A 14 -22.35 -2.94 -16.73
C ALA A 14 -23.64 -2.42 -16.12
N ASN A 15 -24.66 -3.27 -16.14
CA ASN A 15 -25.86 -3.09 -15.35
C ASN A 15 -25.44 -2.58 -13.98
N ALA A 16 -25.71 -1.30 -13.72
CA ALA A 16 -25.79 -0.75 -12.38
C ALA A 16 -27.05 -1.35 -11.76
N GLY A 17 -27.01 -2.67 -11.54
CA GLY A 17 -27.94 -3.37 -10.69
C GLY A 17 -27.80 -2.72 -9.33
N THR A 18 -28.89 -2.16 -8.85
CA THR A 18 -29.10 -1.88 -7.44
C THR A 18 -28.50 -3.04 -6.63
N PRO A 19 -27.59 -2.75 -5.67
CA PRO A 19 -26.93 -3.82 -4.93
C PRO A 19 -28.01 -4.68 -4.29
N PRO A 20 -27.96 -6.02 -4.44
CA PRO A 20 -28.96 -6.90 -3.85
C PRO A 20 -29.01 -6.64 -2.33
N ARG A 21 -30.10 -5.99 -1.90
CA ARG A 21 -30.43 -5.77 -0.50
C ARG A 21 -30.77 -7.14 0.10
N GLY A 22 -29.74 -7.82 0.61
CA GLY A 22 -29.94 -9.07 1.36
C GLY A 22 -28.92 -10.16 1.11
N GLY A 23 -27.63 -9.84 0.95
CA GLY A 23 -26.60 -10.87 1.13
C GLY A 23 -26.72 -11.47 2.53
N SER A 24 -26.89 -12.80 2.61
CA SER A 24 -27.02 -13.52 3.87
C SER A 24 -25.82 -13.24 4.78
N MET A 25 -25.98 -13.37 6.09
CA MET A 25 -24.87 -13.24 7.05
C MET A 25 -23.67 -14.13 6.63
N ALA A 26 -23.92 -15.28 6.01
CA ALA A 26 -22.87 -16.17 5.51
C ALA A 26 -22.08 -15.59 4.34
N GLN A 27 -22.69 -14.84 3.41
CA GLN A 27 -21.95 -14.11 2.36
C GLN A 27 -21.17 -12.92 2.93
N ARG A 28 -21.70 -12.24 3.96
CA ARG A 28 -20.95 -11.20 4.68
C ARG A 28 -19.77 -11.78 5.46
N ALA A 29 -19.93 -12.97 6.03
CA ALA A 29 -18.86 -13.70 6.71
C ALA A 29 -17.83 -14.29 5.73
N ALA A 30 -18.26 -14.78 4.56
CA ALA A 30 -17.36 -15.28 3.51
C ALA A 30 -16.57 -14.15 2.82
N GLY A 31 -17.16 -12.96 2.72
CA GLY A 31 -16.45 -11.72 2.33
C GLY A 31 -15.69 -11.06 3.49
N TRP A 32 -15.86 -11.56 4.72
CA TRP A 32 -15.12 -11.08 5.88
C TRP A 32 -13.71 -11.65 5.80
N HIS A 33 -12.83 -10.91 5.15
CA HIS A 33 -11.40 -11.05 5.34
C HIS A 33 -11.08 -10.47 6.73
N GLY A 34 -11.42 -11.23 7.77
CA GLY A 34 -11.00 -10.96 9.13
C GLY A 34 -9.47 -10.86 9.23
N PRO A 35 -8.93 -10.46 10.40
CA PRO A 35 -7.49 -10.45 10.62
C PRO A 35 -6.90 -11.77 10.13
N ASP A 36 -5.81 -11.66 9.37
CA ASP A 36 -5.09 -12.77 8.74
C ASP A 36 -5.11 -13.99 9.69
N PRO A 37 -5.58 -15.18 9.26
CA PRO A 37 -5.79 -16.33 10.15
C PRO A 37 -4.52 -16.72 10.91
N SER A 38 -3.36 -16.27 10.44
CA SER A 38 -2.08 -16.31 11.13
C SER A 38 -2.11 -15.68 12.53
N LEU A 39 -2.89 -14.62 12.79
CA LEU A 39 -3.08 -14.04 14.14
C LEU A 39 -3.89 -14.97 15.04
N ALA A 40 -4.98 -15.55 14.53
CA ALA A 40 -5.76 -16.54 15.27
C ALA A 40 -4.92 -17.79 15.55
N LEU A 41 -4.12 -18.23 14.57
CA LEU A 41 -3.19 -19.35 14.71
C LEU A 41 -2.10 -19.06 15.74
N MET A 42 -1.50 -17.86 15.74
CA MET A 42 -0.51 -17.43 16.74
C MET A 42 -1.10 -17.39 18.14
N LEU A 43 -2.35 -16.93 18.27
CA LEU A 43 -3.09 -16.95 19.54
C LEU A 43 -3.31 -18.40 20.02
N VAL A 44 -3.77 -19.27 19.14
CA VAL A 44 -4.01 -20.69 19.43
C VAL A 44 -2.70 -21.41 19.78
N LEU A 45 -1.61 -21.14 19.07
CA LEU A 45 -0.29 -21.70 19.35
C LEU A 45 0.29 -21.18 20.67
N ALA A 46 0.09 -19.90 20.99
CA ALA A 46 0.47 -19.34 22.29
C ALA A 46 -0.30 -20.02 23.43
N PHE A 47 -1.63 -20.19 23.27
CA PHE A 47 -2.45 -20.90 24.25
C PHE A 47 -2.07 -22.40 24.37
N ALA A 48 -1.79 -23.07 23.25
CA ALA A 48 -1.36 -24.47 23.23
C ALA A 48 0.03 -24.65 23.87
N GLY A 49 0.96 -23.73 23.62
CA GLY A 49 2.28 -23.70 24.27
C GLY A 49 2.16 -23.50 25.78
N CYS A 50 1.33 -22.54 26.22
CA CYS A 50 1.03 -22.32 27.63
C CYS A 50 0.39 -23.55 28.30
N ALA A 51 -0.57 -24.21 27.63
CA ALA A 51 -1.20 -25.43 28.14
C ALA A 51 -0.19 -26.60 28.27
N SER A 52 0.77 -26.69 27.34
CA SER A 52 1.82 -27.72 27.36
C SER A 52 2.81 -27.51 28.50
N LEU A 53 3.22 -26.27 28.74
CA LEU A 53 4.06 -25.89 29.88
C LEU A 53 3.36 -26.16 31.22
N MET A 54 2.05 -25.87 31.32
CA MET A 54 1.28 -26.19 32.53
C MET A 54 1.16 -27.71 32.79
N ARG A 55 1.08 -28.53 31.74
CA ARG A 55 1.12 -30.00 31.89
C ARG A 55 2.48 -30.50 32.35
N GLN A 56 3.57 -29.94 31.82
CA GLN A 56 4.92 -30.29 32.30
C GLN A 56 5.16 -29.87 33.75
N ALA A 57 4.65 -28.71 34.16
CA ALA A 57 4.75 -28.24 35.55
C ALA A 57 3.99 -29.15 36.52
N LYS A 58 2.83 -29.70 36.13
CA LYS A 58 2.06 -30.67 36.94
C LYS A 58 2.66 -32.08 36.95
N GLY A 59 3.47 -32.42 35.94
CA GLY A 59 3.97 -33.78 35.72
C GLY A 59 5.32 -34.09 36.36
N ARG A 60 5.98 -33.14 37.04
CA ARG A 60 7.18 -33.45 37.83
C ARG A 60 6.75 -33.99 39.20
N PRO A 61 6.81 -35.32 39.44
CA PRO A 61 6.76 -35.82 40.81
C PRO A 61 7.90 -35.15 41.57
N SER A 62 7.60 -34.59 42.74
CA SER A 62 8.57 -34.04 43.68
C SER A 62 9.69 -35.06 43.88
N ALA A 63 10.84 -34.85 43.24
CA ALA A 63 12.02 -35.63 43.53
C ALA A 63 12.42 -35.39 44.99
N PRO A 64 12.79 -36.44 45.75
CA PRO A 64 13.24 -36.29 47.13
C PRO A 64 14.49 -35.40 47.17
N SER A 65 14.48 -34.51 48.14
CA SER A 65 15.46 -33.46 48.43
C SER A 65 16.92 -33.93 48.36
N VAL A 66 17.69 -33.45 47.37
CA VAL A 66 19.15 -33.34 47.43
C VAL A 66 19.51 -31.93 47.93
N ALA A 67 18.89 -31.52 49.04
CA ALA A 67 18.98 -30.17 49.58
C ALA A 67 20.12 -30.00 50.60
N THR A 68 21.04 -30.95 50.74
CA THR A 68 22.03 -30.93 51.83
C THR A 68 23.45 -30.47 51.46
N ASP A 69 23.87 -30.45 50.20
CA ASP A 69 25.31 -30.27 49.90
C ASP A 69 25.71 -28.96 49.19
N LEU A 70 24.81 -28.00 48.98
CA LEU A 70 25.16 -26.71 48.35
C LEU A 70 24.82 -25.47 49.17
N ALA A 71 24.63 -25.62 50.49
CA ALA A 71 24.42 -24.50 51.42
C ALA A 71 25.72 -23.89 51.98
N ALA A 72 26.90 -24.31 51.50
CA ALA A 72 28.19 -23.91 52.09
C ALA A 72 28.92 -22.76 51.37
N MET A 73 28.45 -22.24 50.23
CA MET A 73 29.16 -21.14 49.55
C MET A 73 28.22 -20.13 48.91
N GLY A 74 28.15 -18.94 49.51
CA GLY A 74 27.74 -17.73 48.81
C GLY A 74 26.46 -17.10 49.35
N GLY A 75 26.54 -16.54 50.57
CA GLY A 75 25.53 -15.63 51.10
C GLY A 75 25.36 -14.40 50.20
N GLY A 76 24.18 -14.28 49.61
CA GLY A 76 23.74 -13.16 48.78
C GLY A 76 22.21 -13.18 48.78
N ASP A 77 21.66 -12.84 49.93
CA ASP A 77 20.24 -12.87 50.26
C ASP A 77 19.47 -11.82 49.43
N LEU A 78 18.91 -12.25 48.30
CA LEU A 78 17.78 -11.61 47.63
C LEU A 78 16.60 -12.58 47.71
N GLY A 79 16.14 -12.81 48.95
CA GLY A 79 14.93 -13.57 49.26
C GLY A 79 13.69 -12.93 48.65
N LEU A 80 13.37 -13.33 47.41
CA LEU A 80 12.04 -13.22 46.83
C LEU A 80 11.32 -14.57 47.04
N GLU A 81 11.16 -14.99 48.30
CA GLU A 81 10.31 -16.13 48.64
C GLU A 81 8.87 -15.77 48.31
N THR A 82 8.41 -16.19 47.14
CA THR A 82 7.01 -16.12 46.74
C THR A 82 6.36 -17.44 47.13
N ASP A 83 5.81 -17.47 48.35
CA ASP A 83 4.88 -18.50 48.81
C ASP A 83 3.71 -18.58 47.84
N THR A 84 3.85 -19.45 46.84
CA THR A 84 2.88 -19.62 45.77
C THR A 84 1.83 -20.60 46.25
N SER A 85 0.73 -20.05 46.77
CA SER A 85 -0.48 -20.78 47.12
C SER A 85 -0.89 -21.72 45.98
N PRO A 86 -1.14 -23.02 46.25
CA PRO A 86 -1.48 -24.01 45.24
C PRO A 86 -2.87 -23.72 44.66
N GLY A 87 -2.90 -22.92 43.58
CA GLY A 87 -4.15 -22.58 42.90
C GLY A 87 -4.08 -21.38 41.96
N GLN A 88 -3.07 -20.50 42.11
CA GLN A 88 -2.94 -19.35 41.20
C GLN A 88 -2.09 -19.68 39.96
N PRO A 89 -2.48 -19.21 38.76
CA PRO A 89 -1.63 -19.30 37.58
C PRO A 89 -0.32 -18.57 37.88
N GLY A 90 0.81 -19.25 37.72
CA GLY A 90 2.12 -18.69 38.04
C GLY A 90 2.33 -17.34 37.33
N PRO A 91 3.03 -16.38 37.96
CA PRO A 91 3.19 -15.01 37.46
C PRO A 91 3.75 -14.94 36.03
N VAL A 92 4.53 -15.95 35.63
CA VAL A 92 5.06 -16.11 34.26
C VAL A 92 3.95 -16.24 33.21
N LEU A 93 2.90 -17.03 33.49
CA LEU A 93 1.80 -17.23 32.54
C LEU A 93 1.02 -15.93 32.32
N VAL A 94 0.77 -15.19 33.41
CA VAL A 94 0.08 -13.88 33.36
C VAL A 94 0.90 -12.89 32.52
N ALA A 95 2.22 -12.83 32.72
CA ALA A 95 3.11 -11.95 31.97
C ALA A 95 3.13 -12.27 30.45
N VAL A 96 3.18 -13.56 30.09
CA VAL A 96 3.16 -14.01 28.69
C VAL A 96 1.84 -13.64 28.02
N VAL A 97 0.71 -13.93 28.68
CA VAL A 97 -0.63 -13.59 28.15
C VAL A 97 -0.79 -12.07 28.00
N ALA A 98 -0.36 -11.29 29.00
CA ALA A 98 -0.43 -9.83 28.93
C ALA A 98 0.42 -9.26 27.78
N THR A 99 1.62 -9.80 27.56
CA THR A 99 2.51 -9.36 26.47
C THR A 99 1.94 -9.73 25.10
N ALA A 100 1.36 -10.93 24.96
CA ALA A 100 0.69 -11.33 23.72
C ALA A 100 -0.51 -10.44 23.40
N LEU A 101 -1.36 -10.13 24.39
CA LEU A 101 -2.48 -9.21 24.23
C LEU A 101 -2.01 -7.80 23.86
N CYS A 102 -0.95 -7.29 24.51
CA CYS A 102 -0.35 -6.00 24.19
C CYS A 102 0.15 -5.95 22.75
N ALA A 103 0.83 -7.00 22.27
CA ALA A 103 1.30 -7.10 20.89
C ALA A 103 0.14 -7.07 19.88
N ILE A 104 -0.96 -7.77 20.16
CA ILE A 104 -2.15 -7.80 19.30
C ILE A 104 -2.82 -6.43 19.23
N VAL A 105 -3.00 -5.78 20.38
CA VAL A 105 -3.58 -4.42 20.44
C VAL A 105 -2.66 -3.44 19.71
N CYS A 106 -1.35 -3.53 19.91
CA CYS A 106 -0.36 -2.70 19.22
C CYS A 106 -0.44 -2.89 17.70
N GLN A 107 -0.52 -4.14 17.23
CA GLN A 107 -0.67 -4.45 15.81
C GLN A 107 -1.98 -3.89 15.24
N TYR A 108 -3.11 -4.09 15.92
CA TYR A 108 -4.41 -3.58 15.48
C TYR A 108 -4.45 -2.06 15.42
N VAL A 109 -3.99 -1.39 16.48
CA VAL A 109 -3.95 0.08 16.55
C VAL A 109 -3.02 0.64 15.49
N SER A 110 -1.84 0.06 15.34
CA SER A 110 -0.89 0.52 14.33
C SER A 110 -1.44 0.34 12.91
N GLU A 111 -2.17 -0.74 12.61
CA GLU A 111 -2.81 -0.94 11.29
C GLU A 111 -3.83 0.15 11.00
N LYS A 112 -4.70 0.47 11.97
CA LYS A 112 -5.67 1.55 11.84
C LYS A 112 -5.02 2.92 11.67
N LEU A 113 -3.95 3.19 12.42
CA LEU A 113 -3.18 4.41 12.28
C LEU A 113 -2.52 4.50 10.90
N ALA A 114 -1.90 3.43 10.41
CA ALA A 114 -1.29 3.39 9.09
C ALA A 114 -2.31 3.64 7.98
N VAL A 115 -3.48 3.00 8.04
CA VAL A 115 -4.56 3.20 7.04
C VAL A 115 -5.10 4.63 7.08
N ASN A 116 -5.23 5.22 8.27
CA ASN A 116 -5.68 6.60 8.45
C ASN A 116 -4.63 7.62 7.95
N LEU A 117 -3.34 7.40 8.24
CA LEU A 117 -2.26 8.23 7.74
C LEU A 117 -2.18 8.19 6.21
N VAL A 118 -2.34 7.01 5.64
CA VAL A 118 -2.45 6.85 4.18
C VAL A 118 -3.67 7.61 3.66
N ALA A 119 -4.82 7.51 4.32
CA ALA A 119 -6.02 8.25 3.93
C ALA A 119 -5.82 9.79 4.02
N GLN A 120 -5.13 10.28 5.04
CA GLN A 120 -4.77 11.70 5.18
C GLN A 120 -3.79 12.16 4.10
N ALA A 121 -2.79 11.33 3.77
CA ALA A 121 -1.89 11.61 2.65
C ALA A 121 -2.66 11.69 1.32
N PHE A 122 -3.67 10.84 1.13
CA PHE A 122 -4.58 10.93 -0.02
C PHE A 122 -5.46 12.19 -0.01
N GLN A 123 -5.88 12.67 1.17
CA GLN A 123 -6.61 13.94 1.27
C GLN A 123 -5.74 15.12 0.84
N GLY A 124 -4.47 15.15 1.24
CA GLY A 124 -3.52 16.15 0.75
C GLY A 124 -3.35 16.09 -0.77
N MET A 125 -3.37 14.89 -1.36
CA MET A 125 -3.34 14.75 -2.82
C MET A 125 -4.62 15.24 -3.51
N LYS A 126 -5.77 15.18 -2.83
CA LYS A 126 -7.03 15.71 -3.37
C LYS A 126 -6.97 17.23 -3.58
N GLU A 127 -6.23 17.95 -2.74
CA GLU A 127 -5.97 19.39 -2.90
C GLU A 127 -5.16 19.68 -4.18
N LEU A 128 -4.52 18.66 -4.76
CA LEU A 128 -3.70 18.75 -5.97
C LEU A 128 -4.53 18.57 -7.24
N GLY A 129 -5.86 18.54 -7.10
CA GLY A 129 -6.78 18.14 -8.17
C GLY A 129 -6.74 16.64 -8.48
N LEU A 130 -5.88 15.88 -7.79
CA LEU A 130 -5.82 14.42 -7.91
C LEU A 130 -6.90 13.81 -7.03
N SER A 131 -8.11 13.71 -7.56
CA SER A 131 -9.16 12.91 -6.91
C SER A 131 -8.79 11.44 -7.00
N LEU A 132 -8.13 10.95 -5.95
CA LEU A 132 -7.72 9.56 -5.82
C LEU A 132 -8.85 8.75 -5.20
N GLU A 133 -9.54 7.96 -6.02
CA GLU A 133 -10.52 7.01 -5.50
C GLU A 133 -9.80 5.74 -5.07
N ARG A 134 -9.91 5.41 -3.79
CA ARG A 134 -9.27 4.23 -3.19
C ARG A 134 -10.32 3.19 -2.85
N ARG A 135 -10.32 2.07 -3.57
CA ARG A 135 -11.28 0.98 -3.30
C ARG A 135 -10.86 0.07 -2.15
N SER A 136 -9.57 -0.19 -1.99
CA SER A 136 -9.05 -1.05 -0.92
C SER A 136 -7.60 -0.69 -0.56
N ALA A 137 -7.30 -0.69 0.72
CA ALA A 137 -5.95 -0.55 1.26
C ALA A 137 -5.71 -1.60 2.34
N ARG A 138 -4.52 -2.20 2.34
CA ARG A 138 -4.04 -3.12 3.36
C ARG A 138 -2.64 -2.70 3.78
N ALA A 139 -2.39 -2.69 5.08
CA ALA A 139 -1.07 -2.40 5.64
C ALA A 139 -0.64 -3.56 6.54
N TRP A 140 0.53 -4.11 6.28
CA TRP A 140 1.18 -5.09 7.13
C TRP A 140 2.40 -4.45 7.76
N ILE A 141 2.30 -4.10 9.05
CA ILE A 141 3.28 -3.24 9.71
C ILE A 141 4.57 -3.97 10.05
N CYS A 142 4.48 -5.23 10.48
CA CYS A 142 5.67 -6.03 10.76
C CYS A 142 6.60 -6.18 9.54
N PRO A 143 6.10 -6.54 8.33
CA PRO A 143 6.93 -6.53 7.12
C PRO A 143 7.11 -5.12 6.54
N GLY A 144 6.36 -4.12 7.03
CA GLY A 144 6.35 -2.77 6.49
C GLY A 144 5.73 -2.64 5.12
N ARG A 145 4.86 -3.57 4.72
CA ARG A 145 4.26 -3.60 3.39
C ARG A 145 2.93 -2.85 3.38
N LEU A 146 2.75 -1.93 2.44
CA LEU A 146 1.49 -1.28 2.13
C LEU A 146 1.02 -1.73 0.76
N SER A 147 -0.21 -2.22 0.63
CA SER A 147 -0.84 -2.53 -0.65
C SER A 147 -2.12 -1.71 -0.83
N LEU A 148 -2.20 -1.04 -1.96
CA LEU A 148 -3.36 -0.30 -2.42
C LEU A 148 -3.87 -0.96 -3.70
N ARG A 149 -5.19 -1.04 -3.85
CA ARG A 149 -5.82 -1.62 -5.03
C ARG A 149 -6.81 -0.65 -5.66
N ASN A 150 -6.80 -0.63 -6.99
CA ASN A 150 -7.64 0.21 -7.84
C ASN A 150 -7.51 1.69 -7.45
N CYS A 151 -6.31 2.23 -7.57
CA CYS A 151 -6.05 3.66 -7.43
C CYS A 151 -6.39 4.34 -8.75
N THR A 152 -7.41 5.19 -8.76
CA THR A 152 -7.76 6.00 -9.94
C THR A 152 -7.43 7.46 -9.69
N VAL A 153 -6.76 8.10 -10.65
CA VAL A 153 -6.61 9.54 -10.76
C VAL A 153 -7.68 10.02 -11.72
N ARG A 154 -8.53 10.94 -11.28
CA ARG A 154 -9.54 11.56 -12.16
C ARG A 154 -8.93 12.56 -13.11
N ASN A 155 -9.56 12.72 -14.26
CA ASN A 155 -9.24 13.81 -15.17
C ASN A 155 -9.58 15.16 -14.50
N PRO A 156 -8.81 16.22 -14.81
CA PRO A 156 -9.21 17.57 -14.47
C PRO A 156 -10.49 17.97 -15.23
N ASP A 157 -11.13 19.05 -14.80
CA ASP A 157 -12.36 19.54 -15.44
C ASP A 157 -12.13 19.90 -16.92
N GLY A 158 -13.12 19.62 -17.77
CA GLY A 158 -13.09 19.96 -19.21
C GLY A 158 -12.67 18.82 -20.16
N TYR A 159 -12.39 17.63 -19.63
CA TYR A 159 -12.13 16.41 -20.42
C TYR A 159 -13.34 15.47 -20.43
N ARG A 160 -13.40 14.53 -21.38
CA ARG A 160 -14.58 13.67 -21.60
C ARG A 160 -14.57 12.45 -20.68
N GLY A 161 -13.40 11.85 -20.44
CA GLY A 161 -13.26 10.68 -19.60
C GLY A 161 -13.16 11.05 -18.12
N ASP A 162 -13.66 10.17 -17.26
CA ASP A 162 -13.61 10.39 -15.80
C ASP A 162 -12.23 10.10 -15.19
N CYS A 163 -11.40 9.30 -15.87
CA CYS A 163 -10.15 8.77 -15.33
C CYS A 163 -8.98 9.08 -16.26
N LEU A 164 -7.93 9.67 -15.69
CA LEU A 164 -6.65 9.94 -16.34
C LEU A 164 -5.70 8.74 -16.22
N LEU A 165 -5.59 8.19 -15.00
CA LEU A 165 -4.66 7.13 -14.67
C LEU A 165 -5.32 6.13 -13.73
N LEU A 166 -5.30 4.86 -14.08
CA LEU A 166 -5.76 3.76 -13.25
C LEU A 166 -4.57 2.84 -12.94
N ALA A 167 -4.22 2.68 -11.68
CA ALA A 167 -3.27 1.66 -11.22
C ALA A 167 -4.03 0.58 -10.44
N ARG A 168 -4.00 -0.67 -10.93
CA ARG A 168 -4.75 -1.76 -10.26
C ARG A 168 -4.10 -2.19 -8.95
N GLY A 169 -2.77 -2.19 -8.90
CA GLY A 169 -2.01 -2.55 -7.71
C GLY A 169 -0.88 -1.55 -7.46
N VAL A 170 -0.79 -1.06 -6.22
CA VAL A 170 0.38 -0.33 -5.73
C VAL A 170 0.86 -1.05 -4.48
N VAL A 171 2.11 -1.49 -4.46
CA VAL A 171 2.73 -2.17 -3.32
C VAL A 171 3.98 -1.39 -2.93
N ALA A 172 4.03 -0.90 -1.70
CA ALA A 172 5.18 -0.18 -1.15
C ALA A 172 5.73 -0.94 0.06
N ASP A 173 7.00 -1.31 0.02
CA ASP A 173 7.73 -1.90 1.14
C ASP A 173 8.50 -0.78 1.87
N VAL A 174 8.04 -0.43 3.06
CA VAL A 174 8.55 0.65 3.92
C VAL A 174 9.49 0.09 4.98
N GLY A 175 10.62 0.74 5.19
CA GLY A 175 11.56 0.44 6.27
C GLY A 175 11.03 0.85 7.64
N VAL A 176 10.07 0.11 8.20
CA VAL A 176 9.40 0.43 9.48
C VAL A 176 10.38 0.62 10.63
N TRP A 177 11.43 -0.20 10.72
CA TRP A 177 12.46 -0.03 11.76
C TRP A 177 13.16 1.34 11.70
N ARG A 178 13.42 1.85 10.50
CA ARG A 178 14.05 3.16 10.29
C ARG A 178 13.07 4.30 10.56
N LEU A 179 11.81 4.11 10.17
CA LEU A 179 10.72 5.03 10.49
C LEU A 179 10.52 5.17 12.00
N LEU A 180 10.48 4.05 12.73
CA LEU A 180 10.34 4.03 14.19
C LEU A 180 11.56 4.64 14.88
N ARG A 181 12.78 4.27 14.47
CA ARG A 181 14.03 4.81 15.04
C ARG A 181 14.17 6.33 14.83
N SER A 182 13.65 6.85 13.71
CA SER A 182 13.67 8.29 13.42
C SER A 182 12.46 9.05 13.98
N LEU A 183 11.56 8.36 14.68
CA LEU A 183 10.28 8.92 15.16
C LEU A 183 9.46 9.56 14.03
N GLY A 184 9.49 8.97 12.83
CA GLY A 184 8.73 9.44 11.67
C GLY A 184 9.40 10.55 10.85
N ASN A 185 10.61 10.98 11.21
CA ASN A 185 11.32 12.04 10.48
C ASN A 185 12.02 11.54 9.20
N ASP A 186 12.31 10.24 9.12
CA ASP A 186 12.97 9.61 7.98
C ASP A 186 12.08 8.48 7.45
N VAL A 187 11.44 8.72 6.31
CA VAL A 187 10.58 7.77 5.63
C VAL A 187 11.37 7.12 4.50
N HIS A 188 11.66 5.83 4.67
CA HIS A 188 12.42 5.05 3.69
C HIS A 188 11.53 4.02 3.01
N VAL A 189 11.19 4.24 1.75
CA VAL A 189 10.49 3.27 0.91
C VAL A 189 11.56 2.45 0.18
N LYS A 190 11.74 1.19 0.58
CA LYS A 190 12.75 0.31 -0.02
C LYS A 190 12.41 -0.05 -1.45
N ARG A 191 11.14 -0.38 -1.67
CA ARG A 191 10.61 -0.82 -2.96
C ARG A 191 9.20 -0.33 -3.17
N LEU A 192 8.91 0.23 -4.33
CA LEU A 192 7.59 0.62 -4.79
C LEU A 192 7.29 -0.09 -6.11
N CYS A 193 6.32 -0.99 -6.10
CA CYS A 193 5.87 -1.72 -7.28
C CYS A 193 4.46 -1.23 -7.66
N ILE A 194 4.29 -0.82 -8.91
CA ILE A 194 3.02 -0.37 -9.46
C ILE A 194 2.68 -1.31 -10.61
N GLU A 195 1.51 -1.93 -10.56
CA GLU A 195 1.10 -2.99 -11.48
C GLU A 195 -0.19 -2.59 -12.21
N ASP A 196 -0.21 -2.93 -13.50
CA ASP A 196 -1.31 -2.68 -14.43
C ASP A 196 -1.74 -1.21 -14.42
N VAL A 197 -0.85 -0.36 -14.93
CA VAL A 197 -1.09 1.09 -15.05
C VAL A 197 -1.74 1.37 -16.40
N ASP A 198 -2.96 1.89 -16.41
CA ASP A 198 -3.66 2.34 -17.60
C ASP A 198 -3.74 3.87 -17.59
N VAL A 199 -3.18 4.53 -18.61
CA VAL A 199 -3.19 5.98 -18.79
C VAL A 199 -4.10 6.34 -19.96
N ALA A 200 -5.10 7.19 -19.74
CA ALA A 200 -5.99 7.69 -20.79
C ALA A 200 -5.60 9.11 -21.17
N LEU A 201 -5.04 9.27 -22.37
CA LEU A 201 -4.67 10.56 -22.93
C LEU A 201 -5.85 11.13 -23.71
N GLU A 202 -6.29 12.30 -23.27
CA GLU A 202 -7.33 13.07 -23.93
C GLU A 202 -6.82 14.47 -24.27
N GLU A 203 -7.23 14.96 -25.44
CA GLU A 203 -6.98 16.33 -25.87
C GLU A 203 -8.27 17.13 -25.74
N THR A 204 -8.13 18.37 -25.30
CA THR A 204 -9.24 19.32 -25.37
C THR A 204 -9.60 19.54 -26.84
N GLY A 205 -10.89 19.44 -27.17
CA GLY A 205 -11.40 19.41 -28.56
C GLY A 205 -11.24 20.72 -29.36
N ILE A 206 -10.28 21.58 -29.01
CA ILE A 206 -9.92 22.77 -29.75
C ILE A 206 -8.99 22.33 -30.91
N PRO A 207 -9.44 22.39 -32.17
CA PRO A 207 -8.80 21.74 -33.31
C PRO A 207 -7.43 22.31 -33.74
N ALA A 208 -6.86 23.26 -33.00
CA ALA A 208 -5.60 23.93 -33.37
C ALA A 208 -4.66 24.24 -32.19
N GLY A 209 -4.80 23.55 -31.06
CA GLY A 209 -3.91 23.78 -29.91
C GLY A 209 -4.43 23.30 -28.56
N GLY A 210 -5.28 22.28 -28.54
CA GLY A 210 -5.73 21.69 -27.28
C GLY A 210 -4.55 21.15 -26.47
N ARG A 211 -4.52 21.45 -25.16
CA ARG A 211 -3.57 20.82 -24.24
C ARG A 211 -4.04 19.41 -23.91
N CYS A 212 -3.10 18.51 -23.68
CA CYS A 212 -3.41 17.16 -23.19
C CYS A 212 -3.73 17.21 -21.69
N ASN A 213 -4.70 16.41 -21.24
CA ASN A 213 -5.02 16.25 -19.81
C ASN A 213 -3.80 15.98 -18.93
N LEU A 214 -2.88 15.18 -19.45
CA LEU A 214 -1.64 14.84 -18.79
C LEU A 214 -0.70 16.04 -18.63
N GLU A 215 -0.61 16.92 -19.62
CA GLU A 215 0.22 18.14 -19.54
C GLU A 215 -0.31 19.11 -18.49
N VAL A 216 -1.64 19.29 -18.44
CA VAL A 216 -2.29 20.10 -17.40
C VAL A 216 -1.97 19.56 -16.00
N LEU A 217 -1.96 18.23 -15.84
CA LEU A 217 -1.57 17.63 -14.57
C LEU A 217 -0.09 17.85 -14.24
N LEU A 218 0.83 17.73 -15.22
CA LEU A 218 2.25 17.96 -15.00
C LEU A 218 2.53 19.41 -14.57
N ASP A 219 1.85 20.38 -15.19
CA ASP A 219 1.95 21.78 -14.81
C ASP A 219 1.51 21.99 -13.35
N ALA A 220 0.36 21.40 -12.97
CA ALA A 220 -0.17 21.48 -11.60
C ALA A 220 0.83 20.90 -10.58
N LEU A 221 1.40 19.72 -10.86
CA LEU A 221 2.40 19.08 -10.01
C LEU A 221 3.68 19.91 -9.90
N SER A 222 4.14 20.52 -11.01
CA SER A 222 5.34 21.34 -11.03
C SER A 222 5.21 22.63 -10.20
N ASN A 223 4.02 23.21 -10.18
CA ASN A 223 3.74 24.43 -9.40
C ASN A 223 3.70 24.14 -7.90
N GLN A 224 3.21 22.97 -7.50
CA GLN A 224 3.16 22.55 -6.11
C GLN A 224 4.54 22.16 -5.56
N GLN A 225 5.40 21.55 -6.37
CA GLN A 225 6.76 21.23 -5.92
C GLN A 225 7.52 22.49 -5.45
N LYS A 226 7.17 23.67 -5.99
CA LYS A 226 7.74 24.95 -5.57
C LYS A 226 7.20 25.45 -4.22
N SER A 227 6.00 25.04 -3.79
CA SER A 227 5.36 25.56 -2.57
C SER A 227 5.73 24.80 -1.29
N GLU A 228 6.22 23.56 -1.38
CA GLU A 228 6.45 22.71 -0.19
C GLU A 228 7.79 22.91 0.56
N SER A 229 8.44 24.06 0.39
CA SER A 229 9.85 24.29 0.75
C SER A 229 10.25 24.26 2.25
N ARG A 230 9.46 23.75 3.21
CA ARG A 230 9.79 23.92 4.65
C ARG A 230 9.54 22.78 5.65
N THR A 231 9.17 21.57 5.24
CA THR A 231 9.11 20.46 6.24
C THR A 231 10.37 19.61 6.22
N LYS A 232 11.06 19.52 7.37
CA LYS A 232 12.34 18.80 7.57
C LYS A 232 12.22 17.26 7.53
N ARG A 233 11.20 16.70 6.88
CA ARG A 233 11.04 15.24 6.78
C ARG A 233 11.84 14.75 5.59
N ARG A 234 12.73 13.78 5.81
CA ARG A 234 13.49 13.15 4.72
C ARG A 234 12.65 12.03 4.15
N PHE A 235 12.38 12.09 2.85
CA PHE A 235 11.69 11.04 2.12
C PHE A 235 12.66 10.44 1.10
N HIS A 236 12.88 9.13 1.18
CA HIS A 236 13.74 8.42 0.24
C HIS A 236 13.02 7.20 -0.33
N VAL A 237 13.02 7.09 -1.65
CA VAL A 237 12.47 5.97 -2.43
C VAL A 237 13.61 5.28 -3.14
N GLY A 238 13.84 4.01 -2.80
CA GLY A 238 14.84 3.16 -3.45
C GLY A 238 14.32 2.63 -4.78
N GLU A 239 14.05 1.32 -4.86
CA GLU A 239 13.65 0.67 -6.10
C GLU A 239 12.19 1.05 -6.47
N VAL A 240 11.97 1.51 -7.70
CA VAL A 240 10.63 1.70 -8.27
C VAL A 240 10.48 0.84 -9.51
N VAL A 241 9.42 0.03 -9.57
CA VAL A 241 9.09 -0.81 -10.72
C VAL A 241 7.64 -0.55 -11.13
N ILE A 242 7.44 -0.18 -12.39
CA ILE A 242 6.12 0.05 -12.98
C ILE A 242 5.92 -0.96 -14.09
N LYS A 243 4.93 -1.85 -13.92
CA LYS A 243 4.68 -2.99 -14.80
C LYS A 243 3.39 -2.83 -15.59
N ASN A 244 3.39 -3.41 -16.80
CA ASN A 244 2.21 -3.52 -17.66
C ASN A 244 1.56 -2.16 -17.93
N VAL A 245 2.35 -1.18 -18.36
CA VAL A 245 1.83 0.16 -18.62
C VAL A 245 1.09 0.20 -19.95
N GLY A 246 -0.21 0.45 -19.92
CA GLY A 246 -1.07 0.70 -21.07
C GLY A 246 -1.35 2.18 -21.25
N VAL A 247 -1.28 2.67 -22.47
CA VAL A 247 -1.62 4.04 -22.84
C VAL A 247 -2.76 3.99 -23.85
N GLN A 248 -3.87 4.63 -23.53
CA GLN A 248 -5.02 4.79 -24.41
C GLN A 248 -5.04 6.21 -24.95
N ALA A 249 -4.90 6.38 -26.26
CA ALA A 249 -4.95 7.67 -26.94
C ALA A 249 -5.77 7.54 -28.23
N GLY A 250 -6.79 8.39 -28.40
CA GLY A 250 -7.61 8.40 -29.61
C GLY A 250 -8.34 7.07 -29.90
N GLY A 251 -8.68 6.29 -28.86
CA GLY A 251 -9.31 4.97 -29.00
C GLY A 251 -8.34 3.82 -29.29
N CYS A 252 -7.07 4.09 -29.55
CA CYS A 252 -6.01 3.09 -29.68
C CYS A 252 -5.36 2.84 -28.32
N ARG A 253 -5.05 1.57 -28.00
CA ARG A 253 -4.29 1.19 -26.80
C ARG A 253 -2.93 0.66 -27.19
N THR A 254 -1.88 1.31 -26.70
CA THR A 254 -0.48 0.90 -26.87
C THR A 254 0.07 0.41 -25.53
N ARG A 255 0.91 -0.63 -25.55
CA ARG A 255 1.63 -1.07 -24.35
C ARG A 255 3.03 -0.48 -24.35
N LEU A 256 3.44 0.08 -23.22
CA LEU A 256 4.82 0.51 -23.00
C LEU A 256 5.65 -0.62 -22.40
N ALA A 257 6.96 -0.49 -22.51
CA ALA A 257 7.88 -1.30 -21.73
C ALA A 257 7.75 -0.98 -20.23
N ASP A 258 8.06 -1.97 -19.39
CA ASP A 258 8.12 -1.77 -17.94
C ASP A 258 9.19 -0.73 -17.58
N LEU A 259 8.87 0.15 -16.64
CA LEU A 259 9.78 1.20 -16.16
C LEU A 259 10.43 0.73 -14.85
N ARG A 260 11.75 0.90 -14.73
CA ARG A 260 12.50 0.52 -13.53
C ARG A 260 13.51 1.60 -13.15
N PHE A 261 13.56 1.90 -11.87
CA PHE A 261 14.53 2.77 -11.24
C PHE A 261 15.14 2.03 -10.04
N ASP A 262 16.46 1.90 -9.98
CA ASP A 262 17.11 1.21 -8.84
C ASP A 262 17.22 2.12 -7.61
N ASP A 263 17.43 3.42 -7.82
CA ASP A 263 17.31 4.48 -6.80
C ASP A 263 16.53 5.66 -7.38
N PHE A 264 15.25 5.71 -7.05
CA PHE A 264 14.32 6.69 -7.61
C PHE A 264 14.57 8.10 -7.08
N THR A 265 14.90 8.24 -5.80
CA THR A 265 15.23 9.54 -5.22
C THR A 265 16.50 10.12 -5.86
N ALA A 266 17.53 9.30 -6.10
CA ALA A 266 18.73 9.76 -6.80
C ALA A 266 18.44 10.14 -8.27
N ALA A 267 17.60 9.36 -8.97
CA ALA A 267 17.27 9.62 -10.38
C ALA A 267 16.40 10.86 -10.60
N THR A 268 15.51 11.18 -9.65
CA THR A 268 14.50 12.24 -9.81
C THR A 268 14.77 13.49 -8.99
N GLY A 269 15.64 13.40 -7.97
CA GLY A 269 15.85 14.46 -6.98
C GLY A 269 14.66 14.65 -6.04
N ALA A 270 13.69 13.73 -6.02
CA ALA A 270 12.51 13.82 -5.15
C ALA A 270 12.85 13.44 -3.71
N ASP A 271 12.91 14.44 -2.83
CA ASP A 271 13.22 14.32 -1.40
C ASP A 271 11.99 14.43 -0.49
N SER A 272 10.81 14.68 -1.07
CA SER A 272 9.50 14.72 -0.41
C SER A 272 8.54 13.67 -0.99
N GLY A 273 7.50 13.31 -0.23
CA GLY A 273 6.51 12.32 -0.68
C GLY A 273 5.66 12.78 -1.86
N SER A 274 5.25 14.05 -1.85
CA SER A 274 4.57 14.74 -2.95
C SER A 274 5.46 14.85 -4.19
N GLY A 275 6.74 15.22 -4.00
CA GLY A 275 7.73 15.29 -5.06
C GLY A 275 7.97 13.93 -5.69
N ALA A 276 8.02 12.86 -4.89
CA ALA A 276 8.18 11.50 -5.40
C ALA A 276 6.94 11.06 -6.19
N ALA A 277 5.73 11.34 -5.71
CA ALA A 277 4.49 11.07 -6.44
C ALA A 277 4.43 11.87 -7.75
N GLY A 278 4.79 13.15 -7.72
CA GLY A 278 4.83 14.01 -8.91
C GLY A 278 5.85 13.53 -9.94
N ALA A 279 7.07 13.20 -9.50
CA ALA A 279 8.12 12.66 -10.35
C ALA A 279 7.72 11.31 -10.97
N LEU A 280 6.99 10.48 -10.23
CA LEU A 280 6.50 9.19 -10.69
C LEU A 280 5.45 9.36 -11.78
N VAL A 281 4.46 10.24 -11.55
CA VAL A 281 3.47 10.61 -12.56
C VAL A 281 4.16 11.20 -13.79
N ALA A 282 5.15 12.06 -13.60
CA ALA A 282 5.94 12.65 -14.69
C ALA A 282 6.72 11.60 -15.51
N ALA A 283 7.30 10.59 -14.86
CA ALA A 283 7.99 9.51 -15.54
C ALA A 283 7.03 8.70 -16.42
N VAL A 284 5.87 8.32 -15.88
CA VAL A 284 4.83 7.60 -16.64
C VAL A 284 4.29 8.47 -17.78
N ALA A 285 4.05 9.74 -17.51
CA ALA A 285 3.55 10.72 -18.47
C ALA A 285 4.49 10.86 -19.68
N ARG A 286 5.79 11.04 -19.43
CA ARG A 286 6.80 11.16 -20.48
C ARG A 286 6.88 9.90 -21.34
N ALA A 287 6.92 8.73 -20.69
CA ALA A 287 6.92 7.45 -21.42
C ALA A 287 5.67 7.27 -22.30
N ALA A 288 4.51 7.73 -21.81
CA ALA A 288 3.27 7.69 -22.58
C ALA A 288 3.28 8.63 -23.80
N LEU A 289 3.80 9.86 -23.63
CA LEU A 289 3.92 10.84 -24.72
C LEU A 289 4.94 10.40 -25.78
N GLU A 290 6.08 9.83 -25.37
CA GLU A 290 7.09 9.28 -26.28
C GLU A 290 6.52 8.15 -27.14
N SER A 291 5.78 7.22 -26.52
CA SER A 291 5.14 6.14 -27.25
C SER A 291 4.07 6.62 -28.23
N ARG A 292 3.33 7.68 -27.87
CA ARG A 292 2.39 8.33 -28.78
C ARG A 292 3.11 8.91 -30.00
N ALA A 293 4.23 9.60 -29.81
CA ALA A 293 5.04 10.16 -30.90
C ALA A 293 5.60 9.06 -31.83
N GLN A 294 6.02 7.94 -31.25
CA GLN A 294 6.46 6.76 -32.02
C GLN A 294 5.30 6.13 -32.82
N ALA A 295 4.11 6.03 -32.24
CA ALA A 295 2.93 5.50 -32.93
C ALA A 295 2.48 6.42 -34.09
N ALA A 296 2.56 7.74 -33.92
CA ALA A 296 2.23 8.71 -34.96
C ALA A 296 3.17 8.59 -36.16
N SER A 297 4.49 8.58 -35.93
CA SER A 297 5.49 8.44 -37.00
C SER A 297 5.39 7.10 -37.74
N ALA A 298 5.06 6.00 -37.04
CA ALA A 298 4.80 4.71 -37.67
C ALA A 298 3.56 4.73 -38.59
N SER A 299 2.53 5.51 -38.24
CA SER A 299 1.30 5.63 -39.05
C SER A 299 1.52 6.45 -40.33
N GLU A 300 2.30 7.53 -40.26
CA GLU A 300 2.65 8.36 -41.42
C GLU A 300 3.51 7.58 -42.42
N GLY A 301 4.51 6.83 -41.94
CA GLY A 301 5.33 5.98 -42.80
C GLY A 301 4.53 4.90 -43.54
N ARG A 302 3.45 4.40 -42.94
CA ARG A 302 2.57 3.41 -43.58
C ARG A 302 1.66 4.03 -44.64
N ALA A 303 1.19 5.27 -44.43
CA ALA A 303 0.39 6.00 -45.41
C ALA A 303 1.20 6.46 -46.63
N ALA A 304 2.49 6.78 -46.45
CA ALA A 304 3.38 7.14 -47.55
C ALA A 304 3.78 5.95 -48.45
N ALA A 305 3.65 4.72 -47.94
CA ALA A 305 4.01 3.50 -48.67
C ALA A 305 2.86 2.89 -49.49
N THR A 306 1.63 3.41 -49.35
CA THR A 306 0.42 2.98 -50.09
C THR A 306 0.09 3.96 -51.20
#